data_AF-A0A6P6CIP6-F1
#
_entry.id   AF-A0A6P6CIP6-F1
#
_cell.length_a   1.000
_cell.length_b   1.000
_cell.length_c   1.000
_cell.angle_alpha   90.00
_cell.angle_beta   90.00
_cell.angle_gamma   90.00
#
_symmetry.space_group_name_H-M   'P 1'
#
loop_
_entity.id
_entity.type
_entity.pdbx_description
1 polymer ?
#
loop_
_entity_poly.entity_id
_entity_poly.type
_entity_poly.pdbx_seq_one_letter_code
_entity_poly.pdbx_strand_id
1 'polypeptide(L)'
;MEKVMQELGKSLTDQDVNSLAAQHFESQQDLENKWSNELKQSTAIQKQEYQEWVIKLHQDLKNPNNSSLSEEIKVQPSQFRESVEANGRIYEEQRKLEESFTIHLGAQLKTMHNLRLLRADMLDFCKHKRNHRSGVKLHRLQTALSLYSTSLCGLVLLVDNRINSYSGIKRDFATVCQECTDFHFPRIEEQLEVVQQVVLYARTQRRSKLKESHESGNRNGESDDKTKNADRNYLNILPGEFYITRHSNLSEIHVAFHLCVDDNVKSGNITARDPAIMGLRNILKVCCTHDITTISIPLLLVHDMSEEMTIPWCLRRAELVFKCVKGFMMEMASWDGGISRTVQFLVPQSISEEMFYQLSNMLPQIFRVSSTLTLTSKH
;
A
#
# COMPACT_ATOMS: atom_id res chain seq x y z
N MET A 1 20.47 38.44 19.29
CA MET A 1 19.17 38.87 19.85
C MET A 1 19.24 39.24 21.34
N GLU A 2 19.71 38.36 22.23
CA GLU A 2 19.67 38.56 23.69
C GLU A 2 20.40 39.82 24.20
N LYS A 3 21.61 40.11 23.69
CA LYS A 3 22.35 41.35 24.01
C LYS A 3 21.67 42.63 23.49
N VAL A 4 20.99 42.53 22.36
CA VAL A 4 20.33 43.68 21.71
C VAL A 4 19.00 44.00 22.39
N MET A 5 18.29 42.98 22.89
CA MET A 5 17.13 43.18 23.77
C MET A 5 17.51 43.77 25.14
N GLN A 6 18.72 43.52 25.64
CA GLN A 6 19.21 44.09 26.92
C GLN A 6 19.63 45.57 26.82
N GLU A 7 19.95 46.04 25.61
CA GLU A 7 20.37 47.42 25.32
C GLU A 7 19.27 48.28 24.66
N LEU A 8 18.10 47.68 24.42
CA LEU A 8 16.92 48.35 23.90
C LEU A 8 16.46 49.47 24.84
N GLY A 9 16.38 50.69 24.31
CA GLY A 9 16.02 51.89 25.09
C GLY A 9 17.18 52.49 25.91
N LYS A 10 18.39 51.93 25.84
CA LYS A 10 19.62 52.53 26.42
C LYS A 10 20.53 53.12 25.34
N SER A 11 20.95 52.30 24.38
CA SER A 11 21.88 52.64 23.29
C SER A 11 21.34 52.26 21.91
N LEU A 12 20.33 51.38 21.85
CA LEU A 12 19.74 50.84 20.62
C LEU A 12 18.26 51.16 20.54
N THR A 13 17.79 51.45 19.32
CA THR A 13 16.41 51.82 19.01
C THR A 13 15.60 50.62 18.50
N ASP A 14 14.27 50.73 18.52
CA ASP A 14 13.38 49.70 17.95
C ASP A 14 13.65 49.44 16.46
N GLN A 15 14.14 50.45 15.73
CA GLN A 15 14.53 50.33 14.33
C GLN A 15 15.78 49.45 14.15
N ASP A 16 16.71 49.49 15.10
CA ASP A 16 17.90 48.63 15.11
C ASP A 16 17.53 47.16 15.40
N VAL A 17 16.55 46.93 16.29
CA VAL A 17 16.03 45.59 16.57
C VAL A 17 15.32 45.00 15.37
N ASN A 18 14.48 45.78 14.70
CA ASN A 18 13.78 45.33 13.49
C ASN A 18 14.75 45.04 12.34
N SER A 19 15.79 45.87 12.18
CA SER A 19 16.84 45.66 11.18
C SER A 19 17.62 44.38 11.45
N LEU A 20 17.98 44.12 12.71
CA LEU A 20 18.67 42.89 13.12
C LEU A 20 17.76 41.65 12.98
N ALA A 21 16.48 41.77 13.31
CA ALA A 21 15.51 40.69 13.12
C ALA A 21 15.33 40.35 11.64
N ALA A 22 15.27 41.36 10.76
CA ALA A 22 15.24 41.17 9.32
C ALA A 22 16.50 40.47 8.81
N GLN A 23 17.70 40.88 9.27
CA GLN A 23 18.95 40.21 8.92
C GLN A 23 19.01 38.75 9.42
N HIS A 24 18.52 38.47 10.62
CA HIS A 24 18.44 37.11 11.14
C HIS A 24 17.47 36.26 10.33
N PHE A 25 16.32 36.80 9.94
CA PHE A 25 15.35 36.12 9.10
C PHE A 25 15.91 35.81 7.71
N GLU A 26 16.57 36.79 7.08
CA GLU A 26 17.25 36.61 5.79
C GLU A 26 18.36 35.57 5.89
N SER A 27 19.21 35.65 6.92
CA SER A 27 20.29 34.68 7.15
C SER A 27 19.76 33.26 7.40
N GLN A 28 18.65 33.13 8.14
CA GLN A 28 17.99 31.85 8.37
C GLN A 28 17.42 31.30 7.06
N GLN A 29 16.74 32.14 6.27
CA GLN A 29 16.17 31.76 4.98
C GLN A 29 17.26 31.32 3.99
N ASP A 30 18.38 32.04 3.92
CA ASP A 30 19.53 31.67 3.09
C ASP A 30 20.12 30.33 3.51
N LEU A 31 20.25 30.09 4.83
CA LEU A 31 20.75 28.83 5.36
C LEU A 31 19.79 27.68 5.07
N GLU A 32 18.49 27.86 5.28
CA GLU A 32 17.45 26.88 4.95
C GLU A 32 17.44 26.56 3.45
N ASN A 33 17.54 27.58 2.59
CA ASN A 33 17.64 27.42 1.14
C ASN A 33 18.89 26.64 0.75
N LYS A 34 20.04 26.94 1.37
CA LYS A 34 21.29 26.20 1.14
C LYS A 34 21.13 24.73 1.50
N TRP A 35 20.65 24.41 2.70
CA TRP A 35 20.47 23.02 3.15
C TRP A 35 19.42 22.27 2.31
N SER A 36 18.33 22.94 1.94
CA SER A 36 17.32 22.39 1.03
C SER A 36 17.92 22.03 -0.34
N ASN A 37 18.78 22.89 -0.88
CA ASN A 37 19.46 22.65 -2.16
C ASN A 37 20.48 21.50 -2.06
N GLU A 38 21.30 21.48 -1.00
CA GLU A 38 22.25 20.39 -0.75
C GLU A 38 21.53 19.04 -0.55
N LEU A 39 20.42 19.03 0.20
CA LEU A 39 19.60 17.84 0.41
C LEU A 39 18.99 17.34 -0.90
N LYS A 40 18.45 18.25 -1.73
CA LYS A 40 17.91 17.90 -3.06
C LYS A 40 19.00 17.32 -3.96
N GLN A 41 20.18 17.92 -4.00
CA GLN A 41 21.31 17.44 -4.78
C GLN A 41 21.77 16.06 -4.30
N SER A 42 21.93 15.88 -2.99
CA SER A 42 22.33 14.60 -2.40
C SER A 42 21.30 13.51 -2.68
N THR A 43 20.01 13.81 -2.53
CA THR A 43 18.92 12.88 -2.84
C THR A 43 18.92 12.48 -4.32
N ALA A 44 19.15 13.43 -5.23
CA ALA A 44 19.24 13.16 -6.66
C ALA A 44 20.41 12.25 -7.01
N ILE A 45 21.58 12.48 -6.40
CA ILE A 45 22.77 11.63 -6.57
C ILE A 45 22.49 10.22 -6.05
N GLN A 46 21.98 10.09 -4.82
CA GLN A 46 21.65 8.79 -4.22
C GLN A 46 20.63 8.00 -5.05
N LYS A 47 19.62 8.67 -5.60
CA LYS A 47 18.64 8.07 -6.50
C LYS A 47 19.29 7.53 -7.77
N GLN A 48 20.20 8.32 -8.37
CA GLN A 48 20.92 7.92 -9.57
C GLN A 48 21.87 6.74 -9.29
N GLU A 49 22.67 6.82 -8.24
CA GLU A 49 23.59 5.74 -7.84
C GLU A 49 22.83 4.44 -7.56
N TYR A 50 21.68 4.53 -6.88
CA TYR A 50 20.81 3.38 -6.66
C TYR A 50 20.31 2.79 -7.98
N GLN A 51 19.85 3.63 -8.91
CA GLN A 51 19.40 3.19 -10.22
C GLN A 51 20.49 2.47 -11.00
N GLU A 52 21.66 3.07 -11.09
CA GLU A 52 22.81 2.50 -11.79
C GLU A 52 23.22 1.15 -11.16
N TRP A 53 23.21 1.07 -9.83
CA TRP A 53 23.47 -0.16 -9.12
C TRP A 53 22.46 -1.26 -9.44
N VAL A 54 21.15 -0.98 -9.42
CA VAL A 54 20.12 -1.97 -9.75
C VAL A 54 20.22 -2.43 -11.21
N ILE A 55 20.44 -1.51 -12.15
CA ILE A 55 20.58 -1.84 -13.57
C ILE A 55 21.82 -2.72 -13.81
N LYS A 56 22.95 -2.36 -13.20
CA LYS A 56 24.18 -3.14 -13.30
C LYS A 56 23.99 -4.55 -12.73
N LEU A 57 23.37 -4.65 -11.55
CA LEU A 57 23.02 -5.94 -10.95
C LEU A 57 22.16 -6.79 -11.89
N HIS A 58 21.12 -6.20 -12.50
CA HIS A 58 20.27 -6.92 -13.46
C HIS A 58 21.05 -7.43 -14.67
N GLN A 59 22.00 -6.65 -15.18
CA GLN A 59 22.89 -7.07 -16.27
C GLN A 59 23.81 -8.21 -15.82
N ASP A 60 24.38 -8.13 -14.63
CA ASP A 60 25.25 -9.15 -14.05
C ASP A 60 24.50 -10.49 -13.84
N LEU A 61 23.21 -10.45 -13.48
CA LEU A 61 22.36 -11.64 -13.36
C LEU A 61 21.99 -12.28 -14.70
N LYS A 62 22.00 -11.51 -15.79
CA LYS A 62 21.77 -12.03 -17.14
C LYS A 62 23.02 -12.68 -17.73
N ASN A 63 24.21 -12.39 -17.19
CA ASN A 63 25.46 -12.96 -17.66
C ASN A 63 25.61 -14.42 -17.17
N PRO A 64 25.64 -15.42 -18.06
CA PRO A 64 25.67 -16.84 -17.69
C PRO A 64 26.96 -17.29 -16.97
N ASN A 65 27.99 -16.45 -16.97
CA ASN A 65 29.26 -16.72 -16.27
C ASN A 65 29.19 -16.42 -14.76
N ASN A 66 28.11 -15.80 -14.25
CA ASN A 66 27.87 -15.52 -12.83
C ASN A 66 26.73 -16.41 -12.30
N SER A 67 26.98 -17.72 -12.18
CA SER A 67 25.97 -18.72 -11.81
C SER A 67 25.54 -18.65 -10.33
N SER A 68 26.42 -18.23 -9.41
CA SER A 68 26.14 -18.31 -7.96
C SER A 68 25.04 -17.35 -7.49
N LEU A 69 25.01 -16.11 -7.99
CA LEU A 69 23.98 -15.12 -7.64
C LEU A 69 22.68 -15.33 -8.43
N SER A 70 22.79 -15.80 -9.68
CA SER A 70 21.62 -16.02 -10.53
C SER A 70 20.77 -17.21 -10.08
N GLU A 71 21.37 -18.24 -9.49
CA GLU A 71 20.64 -19.35 -8.85
C GLU A 71 19.95 -18.91 -7.55
N GLU A 72 20.56 -18.05 -6.73
CA GLU A 72 19.94 -17.51 -5.51
C GLU A 72 18.77 -16.54 -5.78
N ILE A 73 18.68 -15.95 -6.98
CA ILE A 73 17.65 -14.93 -7.30
C ILE A 73 16.54 -15.46 -8.24
N LYS A 74 16.83 -16.47 -9.07
CA LYS A 74 15.85 -17.06 -10.01
C LYS A 74 14.78 -17.93 -9.37
N VAL A 75 14.94 -18.29 -8.11
CA VAL A 75 13.94 -19.08 -7.40
C VAL A 75 12.71 -18.19 -7.23
N GLN A 76 11.61 -18.60 -7.86
CA GLN A 76 10.33 -17.91 -7.74
C GLN A 76 9.96 -17.71 -6.26
N PRO A 77 9.16 -16.67 -5.91
CA PRO A 77 8.69 -16.43 -4.54
C PRO A 77 8.00 -17.64 -3.88
N SER A 78 7.63 -18.65 -4.67
CA SER A 78 7.03 -19.91 -4.26
C SER A 78 8.01 -20.97 -3.75
N GLN A 79 9.32 -20.86 -4.01
CA GLN A 79 10.27 -21.96 -3.78
C GLN A 79 11.33 -21.73 -2.68
N PHE A 80 11.47 -20.52 -2.12
CA PHE A 80 12.55 -20.22 -1.13
C PHE A 80 12.17 -20.34 0.36
N ARG A 81 11.04 -20.97 0.72
CA ARG A 81 10.73 -21.23 2.14
C ARG A 81 11.14 -22.61 2.63
N GLU A 82 11.54 -23.52 1.76
CA GLU A 82 12.01 -24.86 2.14
C GLU A 82 13.53 -24.96 1.96
N SER A 83 14.28 -24.61 3.00
CA SER A 83 15.58 -25.19 3.40
C SER A 83 16.36 -24.22 4.28
N VAL A 84 16.28 -24.40 5.60
CA VAL A 84 17.48 -24.53 6.46
C VAL A 84 17.06 -25.36 7.67
N GLU A 85 17.65 -26.55 7.80
CA GLU A 85 17.50 -27.44 8.94
C GLU A 85 17.96 -26.77 10.25
N ALA A 86 17.19 -27.09 11.29
CA ALA A 86 17.59 -27.30 12.68
C ALA A 86 18.83 -26.54 13.18
N ASN A 87 18.61 -25.46 13.93
CA ASN A 87 19.07 -25.37 15.31
C ASN A 87 18.55 -24.13 16.04
N GLY A 88 17.71 -24.38 17.05
CA GLY A 88 17.64 -23.57 18.27
C GLY A 88 16.72 -22.35 18.28
N ARG A 89 15.42 -22.57 18.45
CA ARG A 89 14.58 -21.98 19.52
C ARG A 89 13.16 -22.56 19.45
N ILE A 90 12.86 -23.41 20.43
CA ILE A 90 11.58 -24.08 20.65
C ILE A 90 10.63 -23.07 21.29
N TYR A 91 9.95 -22.26 20.48
CA TYR A 91 8.68 -21.62 20.82
C TYR A 91 7.96 -21.42 19.49
N GLU A 92 7.02 -22.32 19.21
CA GLU A 92 6.03 -22.32 18.12
C GLU A 92 6.24 -21.25 17.02
N GLU A 93 7.09 -21.52 16.03
CA GLU A 93 6.85 -20.95 14.71
C GLU A 93 5.53 -21.54 14.22
N GLN A 94 4.41 -20.83 14.49
CA GLN A 94 3.10 -21.17 13.93
C GLN A 94 3.30 -21.47 12.44
N ARG A 95 2.92 -22.69 12.02
CA ARG A 95 3.05 -23.12 10.64
C ARG A 95 2.52 -22.03 9.72
N LYS A 96 3.35 -21.55 8.80
CA LYS A 96 2.93 -20.56 7.80
C LYS A 96 1.90 -21.24 6.90
N LEU A 97 0.64 -20.82 7.00
CA LEU A 97 -0.43 -21.31 6.16
C LEU A 97 -0.46 -20.48 4.89
N GLU A 98 -0.09 -21.13 3.79
CA GLU A 98 0.02 -20.50 2.49
C GLU A 98 -0.32 -21.54 1.40
N GLU A 99 -1.22 -21.17 0.50
CA GLU A 99 -1.57 -21.99 -0.66
C GLU A 99 -1.58 -21.13 -1.93
N SER A 100 -1.11 -21.69 -3.04
CA SER A 100 -1.04 -21.01 -4.33
C SER A 100 -1.79 -21.78 -5.40
N PHE A 101 -2.51 -21.06 -6.25
CA PHE A 101 -3.41 -21.60 -7.27
C PHE A 101 -3.13 -20.93 -8.61
N THR A 102 -3.03 -21.73 -9.66
CA THR A 102 -3.00 -21.21 -11.03
C THR A 102 -4.40 -21.30 -11.62
N ILE A 103 -4.89 -20.18 -12.13
CA ILE A 103 -6.25 -20.04 -12.64
C ILE A 103 -6.22 -19.60 -14.10
N HIS A 104 -7.27 -19.97 -14.83
CA HIS A 104 -7.47 -19.52 -16.21
C HIS A 104 -8.77 -18.74 -16.28
N LEU A 105 -8.70 -17.45 -16.63
CA LEU A 105 -9.86 -16.57 -16.74
C LEU A 105 -10.12 -16.21 -18.20
N GLY A 106 -11.39 -16.09 -18.58
CA GLY A 106 -11.80 -15.75 -19.95
C GLY A 106 -12.63 -16.85 -20.62
N ALA A 107 -13.60 -16.43 -21.44
CA ALA A 107 -14.48 -17.35 -22.16
C ALA A 107 -13.87 -17.84 -23.48
N GLN A 108 -13.22 -16.94 -24.22
CA GLN A 108 -12.61 -17.23 -25.54
C GLN A 108 -11.08 -17.22 -25.44
N LEU A 109 -10.49 -16.10 -25.01
CA LEU A 109 -9.06 -15.99 -24.76
C LEU A 109 -8.79 -16.23 -23.27
N LYS A 110 -8.29 -17.41 -22.92
CA LYS A 110 -7.98 -17.76 -21.52
C LYS A 110 -6.64 -17.16 -21.13
N THR A 111 -6.62 -16.28 -20.13
CA THR A 111 -5.42 -15.72 -19.52
C THR A 111 -5.09 -16.46 -18.23
N MET A 112 -3.81 -16.76 -18.03
CA MET A 112 -3.33 -17.46 -16.84
C MET A 112 -2.96 -16.45 -15.75
N HIS A 113 -3.50 -16.63 -14.55
CA HIS A 113 -3.21 -15.80 -13.38
C HIS A 113 -2.89 -16.68 -12.17
N ASN A 114 -2.28 -16.09 -11.16
CA ASN A 114 -1.97 -16.77 -9.91
C ASN A 114 -2.81 -16.17 -8.78
N LEU A 115 -3.36 -17.02 -7.94
CA LEU A 115 -3.95 -16.63 -6.67
C LEU A 115 -3.10 -17.21 -5.56
N ARG A 116 -2.94 -16.47 -4.46
CA ARG A 116 -2.32 -16.99 -3.24
C ARG A 116 -3.22 -16.69 -2.06
N LEU A 117 -3.40 -17.63 -1.16
CA LEU A 117 -4.08 -17.43 0.13
C LEU A 117 -3.02 -17.55 1.22
N LEU A 118 -2.89 -16.52 2.07
CA LEU A 118 -1.86 -16.46 3.11
C LEU A 118 -2.46 -16.05 4.45
N ARG A 119 -2.03 -16.73 5.52
CA ARG A 119 -2.20 -16.26 6.91
C ARG A 119 -1.00 -15.41 7.29
N ALA A 120 -1.15 -14.09 7.30
CA ALA A 120 -0.07 -13.14 7.57
C ALA A 120 -0.61 -11.79 8.03
N ASP A 121 0.26 -10.97 8.64
CA ASP A 121 -0.03 -9.56 8.90
C ASP A 121 0.31 -8.77 7.62
N MET A 122 -0.55 -7.82 7.25
CA MET A 122 -0.33 -6.91 6.12
C MET A 122 1.04 -6.22 6.17
N LEU A 123 1.46 -5.77 7.34
CA LEU A 123 2.69 -5.01 7.53
C LEU A 123 3.94 -5.91 7.47
N ASP A 124 3.81 -7.23 7.51
CA ASP A 124 4.95 -8.14 7.34
C ASP A 124 5.57 -8.04 5.94
N PHE A 125 4.80 -7.62 4.94
CA PHE A 125 5.27 -7.37 3.58
C PHE A 125 6.01 -6.03 3.45
N CYS A 126 5.79 -5.12 4.41
CA CYS A 126 6.45 -3.82 4.45
C CYS A 126 7.78 -3.90 5.22
N LYS A 127 7.83 -4.70 6.29
CA LYS A 127 8.96 -4.79 7.22
C LYS A 127 10.11 -5.64 6.68
N HIS A 128 11.34 -5.16 6.88
CA HIS A 128 12.53 -5.98 6.65
C HIS A 128 12.74 -6.95 7.84
N LYS A 129 12.64 -8.26 7.60
CA LYS A 129 12.86 -9.25 8.67
C LYS A 129 14.33 -9.24 9.09
N ARG A 130 14.63 -9.00 10.37
CA ARG A 130 16.02 -8.83 10.82
C ARG A 130 16.83 -10.14 10.97
N ASN A 131 16.17 -11.31 10.89
CA ASN A 131 16.73 -12.59 11.36
C ASN A 131 16.90 -13.73 10.31
N HIS A 132 16.92 -13.45 9.01
CA HIS A 132 17.28 -14.47 8.01
C HIS A 132 18.47 -14.00 7.19
N ARG A 133 19.62 -14.65 7.40
CA ARG A 133 20.92 -14.28 6.79
C ARG A 133 20.96 -14.38 5.26
N SER A 134 19.97 -15.01 4.62
CA SER A 134 19.88 -15.12 3.15
C SER A 134 18.57 -14.54 2.55
N GLY A 135 17.39 -14.97 3.02
CA GLY A 135 16.10 -14.61 2.38
C GLY A 135 15.70 -13.12 2.41
N VAL A 136 16.14 -12.34 3.40
CA VAL A 136 15.76 -10.92 3.53
C VAL A 136 16.46 -10.06 2.51
N LYS A 137 17.73 -10.39 2.21
CA LYS A 137 18.49 -9.73 1.16
C LYS A 137 17.87 -10.00 -0.20
N LEU A 138 17.36 -11.21 -0.42
CA LEU A 138 16.74 -11.61 -1.67
C LEU A 138 15.42 -10.87 -1.97
N HIS A 139 14.49 -10.79 -1.01
CA HIS A 139 13.23 -10.08 -1.23
C HIS A 139 13.45 -8.60 -1.53
N ARG A 140 14.33 -7.94 -0.77
CA ARG A 140 14.68 -6.54 -1.02
C ARG A 140 15.32 -6.35 -2.40
N LEU A 141 16.16 -7.29 -2.82
CA LEU A 141 16.78 -7.27 -4.14
C LEU A 141 15.75 -7.44 -5.27
N GLN A 142 14.81 -8.37 -5.10
CA GLN A 142 13.74 -8.60 -6.05
C GLN A 142 12.82 -7.39 -6.17
N THR A 143 12.46 -6.76 -5.05
CA THR A 143 11.70 -5.51 -5.01
C THR A 143 12.49 -4.39 -5.69
N ALA A 144 13.79 -4.24 -5.41
CA ALA A 144 14.64 -3.26 -6.08
C ALA A 144 14.69 -3.46 -7.60
N LEU A 145 14.84 -4.70 -8.07
CA LEU A 145 14.81 -5.05 -9.50
C LEU A 145 13.42 -4.76 -10.12
N SER A 146 12.35 -5.03 -9.37
CA SER A 146 10.98 -4.83 -9.81
C SER A 146 10.59 -3.35 -9.92
N LEU A 147 11.20 -2.47 -9.12
CA LEU A 147 10.98 -1.02 -9.16
C LEU A 147 11.28 -0.43 -10.55
N TYR A 148 12.20 -1.03 -11.29
CA TYR A 148 12.60 -0.62 -12.64
C TYR A 148 12.11 -1.56 -13.74
N SER A 149 11.12 -2.41 -13.44
CA SER A 149 10.50 -3.34 -14.37
C SER A 149 9.00 -3.04 -14.53
N THR A 150 8.30 -3.90 -15.27
CA THR A 150 6.84 -3.92 -15.42
C THR A 150 6.17 -4.89 -14.43
N SER A 151 6.78 -5.12 -13.27
CA SER A 151 6.29 -6.10 -12.28
C SER A 151 6.17 -5.50 -10.88
N LEU A 152 5.41 -4.42 -10.73
CA LEU A 152 5.23 -3.74 -9.45
C LEU A 152 4.32 -4.54 -8.51
N CYS A 153 4.53 -4.33 -7.20
CA CYS A 153 3.78 -4.96 -6.12
C CYS A 153 2.96 -3.94 -5.33
N GLY A 154 1.68 -4.23 -5.13
CA GLY A 154 0.74 -3.42 -4.38
C GLY A 154 0.23 -4.09 -3.10
N LEU A 155 -0.15 -3.26 -2.12
CA LEU A 155 -0.79 -3.69 -0.87
C LEU A 155 -2.04 -2.86 -0.60
N VAL A 156 -3.14 -3.48 -0.19
CA VAL A 156 -4.35 -2.76 0.25
C VAL A 156 -4.42 -2.68 1.77
N LEU A 157 -4.32 -1.47 2.29
CA LEU A 157 -4.51 -1.14 3.70
C LEU A 157 -5.89 -0.53 3.89
N LEU A 158 -6.69 -1.09 4.79
CA LEU A 158 -7.97 -0.53 5.19
C LEU A 158 -7.74 0.55 6.25
N VAL A 159 -8.27 1.75 6.02
CA VAL A 159 -8.04 2.92 6.87
C VAL A 159 -9.34 3.67 7.15
N ASP A 160 -9.35 4.49 8.19
CA ASP A 160 -10.43 5.44 8.44
C ASP A 160 -10.38 6.66 7.49
N ASN A 161 -11.41 7.48 7.57
CA ASN A 161 -11.66 8.62 6.68
C ASN A 161 -10.69 9.81 6.81
N ARG A 162 -9.81 9.83 7.82
CA ARG A 162 -8.88 10.94 8.06
C ARG A 162 -7.50 10.65 7.49
N ILE A 163 -7.00 11.51 6.60
CA ILE A 163 -5.69 11.28 5.96
C ILE A 163 -4.53 11.37 6.98
N ASN A 164 -4.49 12.40 7.83
CA ASN A 164 -3.36 12.67 8.75
C ASN A 164 -3.51 12.00 10.13
N SER A 165 -4.29 10.93 10.27
CA SER A 165 -4.42 10.30 11.59
C SER A 165 -3.27 9.32 11.85
N TYR A 166 -2.53 9.54 12.92
CA TYR A 166 -1.48 8.64 13.40
C TYR A 166 -2.03 7.65 14.44
N SER A 167 -3.07 6.90 14.06
CA SER A 167 -3.64 5.86 14.92
C SER A 167 -3.82 4.54 14.16
N GLY A 168 -3.86 3.43 14.91
CA GLY A 168 -3.99 2.09 14.37
C GLY A 168 -2.96 1.78 13.27
N ILE A 169 -3.42 1.07 12.23
CA ILE A 169 -2.54 0.59 11.16
C ILE A 169 -1.83 1.70 10.38
N LYS A 170 -2.39 2.92 10.30
CA LYS A 170 -1.73 4.06 9.64
C LYS A 170 -0.46 4.49 10.36
N ARG A 171 -0.50 4.53 11.70
CA ARG A 171 0.68 4.83 12.52
C ARG A 171 1.74 3.75 12.36
N ASP A 172 1.31 2.50 12.43
CA ASP A 172 2.21 1.37 12.41
C ASP A 172 2.86 1.24 11.01
N PHE A 173 2.09 1.48 9.93
CA PHE A 173 2.62 1.60 8.57
C PHE A 173 3.60 2.77 8.42
N ALA A 174 3.25 3.98 8.90
CA ALA A 174 4.14 5.14 8.85
C ALA A 174 5.46 4.88 9.60
N THR A 175 5.39 4.18 10.73
CA THR A 175 6.58 3.76 11.49
C THR A 175 7.47 2.86 10.65
N VAL A 176 6.90 1.87 9.94
CA VAL A 176 7.65 0.98 9.05
C VAL A 176 8.28 1.75 7.88
N CYS A 177 7.57 2.71 7.27
CA CYS A 177 8.10 3.55 6.21
C CYS A 177 9.30 4.40 6.65
N GLN A 178 9.41 4.71 7.95
CA GLN A 178 10.52 5.50 8.51
C GLN A 178 11.72 4.63 8.94
N GLU A 179 11.62 3.30 8.91
CA GLU A 179 12.73 2.42 9.31
C GLU A 179 13.93 2.45 8.36
N CYS A 180 13.72 2.85 7.09
CA CYS A 180 14.74 2.92 6.06
C CYS A 180 14.56 4.18 5.22
N THR A 181 15.65 4.75 4.70
CA THR A 181 15.58 5.89 3.78
C THR A 181 14.98 5.46 2.44
N ASP A 182 14.01 6.22 1.94
CA ASP A 182 13.51 6.11 0.57
C ASP A 182 14.31 7.05 -0.34
N PHE A 183 14.86 6.51 -1.42
CA PHE A 183 15.68 7.26 -2.38
C PHE A 183 14.87 7.75 -3.59
N HIS A 184 13.62 7.32 -3.75
CA HIS A 184 12.84 7.52 -4.97
C HIS A 184 11.63 8.42 -4.79
N PHE A 185 10.99 8.28 -3.64
CA PHE A 185 9.73 8.89 -3.32
C PHE A 185 9.85 9.80 -2.09
N PRO A 186 9.04 10.86 -2.02
CA PRO A 186 8.96 11.70 -0.83
C PRO A 186 8.60 10.89 0.42
N ARG A 187 8.91 11.43 1.59
CA ARG A 187 8.51 10.84 2.87
C ARG A 187 6.99 10.67 2.95
N ILE A 188 6.55 9.73 3.78
CA ILE A 188 5.11 9.43 3.93
C ILE A 188 4.31 10.69 4.29
N GLU A 189 4.85 11.56 5.14
CA GLU A 189 4.22 12.81 5.55
C GLU A 189 3.97 13.73 4.35
N GLU A 190 4.98 13.96 3.51
CA GLU A 190 4.90 14.78 2.30
C GLU A 190 3.92 14.18 1.29
N GLN A 191 3.90 12.86 1.14
CA GLN A 191 2.91 12.18 0.29
C GLN A 191 1.48 12.40 0.79
N LEU A 192 1.26 12.35 2.11
CA LEU A 192 -0.06 12.59 2.71
C LEU A 192 -0.50 14.05 2.54
N GLU A 193 0.41 15.02 2.65
CA GLU A 193 0.12 16.44 2.36
C GLU A 193 -0.34 16.62 0.91
N VAL A 194 0.35 16.01 -0.05
CA VAL A 194 -0.06 16.05 -1.46
C VAL A 194 -1.45 15.43 -1.65
N VAL A 195 -1.72 14.28 -1.01
CA VAL A 195 -3.03 13.62 -1.06
C VAL A 195 -4.13 14.56 -0.55
N GLN A 196 -3.88 15.28 0.55
CA GLN A 196 -4.84 16.24 1.09
C GLN A 196 -5.14 17.37 0.10
N GLN A 197 -4.12 17.93 -0.55
CA GLN A 197 -4.30 18.96 -1.57
C GLN A 197 -5.12 18.45 -2.76
N VAL A 198 -4.85 17.22 -3.20
CA VAL A 198 -5.61 16.59 -4.29
C VAL A 198 -7.07 16.37 -3.91
N VAL A 199 -7.34 15.92 -2.67
CA VAL A 199 -8.71 15.76 -2.17
C VAL A 199 -9.43 17.11 -2.13
N LEU A 200 -8.81 18.15 -1.56
CA LEU A 200 -9.33 19.52 -1.54
C LEU A 200 -9.71 19.99 -2.93
N TYR A 201 -8.79 19.85 -3.89
CA TYR A 201 -9.00 20.25 -5.26
C TYR A 201 -10.17 19.49 -5.92
N ALA A 202 -10.19 18.16 -5.78
CA ALA A 202 -11.22 17.31 -6.37
C ALA A 202 -12.62 17.63 -5.80
N ARG A 203 -12.72 17.90 -4.49
CA ARG A 203 -13.99 18.31 -3.86
C ARG A 203 -14.45 19.69 -4.35
N THR A 204 -13.52 20.61 -4.54
CA THR A 204 -13.82 21.99 -4.97
C THR A 204 -14.39 21.99 -6.38
N GLN A 205 -13.78 21.22 -7.27
CA GLN A 205 -14.26 21.00 -8.63
C GLN A 205 -15.64 20.35 -8.70
N ARG A 206 -15.93 19.37 -7.85
CA ARG A 206 -17.28 18.75 -7.82
C ARG A 206 -18.33 19.77 -7.39
N ARG A 207 -18.01 20.59 -6.38
CA ARG A 207 -18.94 21.61 -5.87
C ARG A 207 -19.22 22.72 -6.88
N SER A 208 -18.24 23.16 -7.66
CA SER A 208 -18.47 24.18 -8.71
C SER A 208 -19.43 23.66 -9.78
N LYS A 209 -19.24 22.41 -10.23
CA LYS A 209 -20.17 21.76 -11.20
C LYS A 209 -21.59 21.62 -10.66
N LEU A 210 -21.74 21.28 -9.37
CA LEU A 210 -23.05 21.20 -8.71
C LEU A 210 -23.71 22.59 -8.60
N LYS A 211 -22.96 23.64 -8.28
CA LYS A 211 -23.50 25.01 -8.24
C LYS A 211 -23.93 25.52 -9.61
N GLU A 212 -23.15 25.28 -10.67
CA GLU A 212 -23.52 25.61 -12.06
C GLU A 212 -24.79 24.88 -12.50
N SER A 213 -25.00 23.63 -12.04
CA SER A 213 -26.23 22.89 -12.34
C SER A 213 -27.47 23.40 -11.58
N HIS A 214 -27.29 24.02 -10.40
CA HIS A 214 -28.38 24.55 -9.59
C HIS A 214 -28.77 26.00 -9.93
N GLU A 215 -27.92 26.78 -10.60
CA GLU A 215 -28.31 28.12 -11.08
C GLU A 215 -29.30 28.10 -12.26
N SER A 216 -29.54 26.94 -12.88
CA SER A 216 -30.59 26.74 -13.90
C SER A 216 -31.92 26.18 -13.36
N GLY A 217 -32.01 25.92 -12.04
CA GLY A 217 -33.20 25.36 -11.39
C GLY A 217 -33.60 26.12 -10.13
N ASN A 218 -34.72 26.84 -10.24
CA ASN A 218 -35.45 27.64 -9.24
C ASN A 218 -35.06 27.49 -7.75
N ARG A 219 -34.77 28.62 -7.10
CA ARG A 219 -34.48 28.76 -5.67
C ARG A 219 -35.69 28.36 -4.82
N ASN A 220 -35.50 27.45 -3.86
CA ASN A 220 -36.20 27.47 -2.59
C ASN A 220 -35.20 27.11 -1.49
N GLY A 221 -35.06 28.02 -0.52
CA GLY A 221 -34.13 27.89 0.58
C GLY A 221 -34.70 27.05 1.72
N GLU A 222 -33.86 26.22 2.32
CA GLU A 222 -33.92 25.89 3.74
C GLU A 222 -32.64 25.13 4.18
N SER A 223 -32.21 25.40 5.41
CA SER A 223 -31.22 24.66 6.22
C SER A 223 -29.74 25.12 6.17
N ASP A 224 -29.49 26.26 6.81
CA ASP A 224 -28.14 26.79 7.12
C ASP A 224 -27.38 26.02 8.22
N ASP A 225 -28.01 25.01 8.85
CA ASP A 225 -27.42 24.24 9.97
C ASP A 225 -26.68 22.97 9.53
N LYS A 226 -26.95 22.43 8.33
CA LYS A 226 -26.22 21.26 7.78
C LYS A 226 -24.85 21.64 7.20
N THR A 227 -24.63 22.90 6.89
CA THR A 227 -23.45 23.42 6.19
C THR A 227 -22.21 23.43 7.09
N LYS A 228 -22.35 23.71 8.39
CA LYS A 228 -21.22 23.79 9.34
C LYS A 228 -20.57 22.44 9.66
N ASN A 229 -21.33 21.33 9.65
CA ASN A 229 -20.78 19.98 9.82
C ASN A 229 -20.18 19.42 8.52
N ALA A 230 -20.58 19.94 7.35
CA ALA A 230 -20.00 19.56 6.07
C ALA A 230 -18.58 20.12 5.88
N ASP A 231 -18.30 21.32 6.41
CA ASP A 231 -16.99 21.97 6.27
C ASP A 231 -15.87 21.25 7.06
N ARG A 232 -16.17 20.67 8.24
CA ARG A 232 -15.20 19.85 9.01
C ARG A 232 -14.88 18.50 8.36
N ASN A 233 -15.74 18.01 7.47
CA ASN A 233 -15.58 16.73 6.76
C ASN A 233 -15.04 16.90 5.33
N TYR A 234 -14.70 18.11 4.90
CA TYR A 234 -14.30 18.39 3.53
C TYR A 234 -12.96 17.75 3.12
N LEU A 235 -12.07 17.57 4.10
CA LEU A 235 -10.77 16.91 3.95
C LEU A 235 -10.84 15.39 4.06
N ASN A 236 -12.00 14.84 4.44
CA ASN A 236 -12.13 13.42 4.69
C ASN A 236 -12.40 12.66 3.41
N ILE A 237 -11.82 11.45 3.36
CA ILE A 237 -12.04 10.49 2.30
C ILE A 237 -13.35 9.75 2.60
N LEU A 238 -14.13 9.47 1.57
CA LEU A 238 -15.40 8.77 1.73
C LEU A 238 -15.18 7.25 1.69
N PRO A 239 -16.03 6.44 2.35
CA PRO A 239 -15.97 4.99 2.21
C PRO A 239 -15.95 4.56 0.74
N GLY A 240 -15.03 3.65 0.40
CA GLY A 240 -14.81 3.17 -0.96
C GLY A 240 -13.89 4.03 -1.83
N GLU A 241 -13.60 5.28 -1.43
CA GLU A 241 -12.48 6.03 -1.99
C GLU A 241 -11.16 5.55 -1.38
N PHE A 242 -10.05 5.71 -2.12
CA PHE A 242 -8.73 5.34 -1.65
C PHE A 242 -7.69 6.37 -2.11
N TYR A 243 -6.55 6.39 -1.43
CA TYR A 243 -5.38 7.13 -1.85
C TYR A 243 -4.16 6.21 -1.94
N ILE A 244 -3.12 6.68 -2.61
CA ILE A 244 -1.93 5.89 -2.92
C ILE A 244 -0.71 6.55 -2.30
N THR A 245 0.15 5.74 -1.71
CA THR A 245 1.52 6.13 -1.33
C THR A 245 2.49 5.17 -1.99
N ARG A 246 3.66 5.66 -2.39
CA ARG A 246 4.68 4.93 -3.16
C ARG A 246 5.97 4.84 -2.36
N HIS A 247 6.62 3.69 -2.45
CA HIS A 247 7.78 3.37 -1.62
C HIS A 247 8.79 2.55 -2.42
N SER A 248 10.08 2.86 -2.31
CA SER A 248 11.18 2.03 -2.78
C SER A 248 11.94 1.35 -1.64
N ASN A 249 11.64 1.75 -0.40
CA ASN A 249 12.32 1.32 0.81
C ASN A 249 11.58 0.21 1.59
N LEU A 250 10.44 -0.30 1.11
CA LEU A 250 9.72 -1.39 1.76
C LEU A 250 10.19 -2.75 1.25
N SER A 251 9.97 -3.81 2.04
CA SER A 251 10.53 -5.13 1.75
C SER A 251 9.99 -5.76 0.45
N GLU A 252 8.67 -5.83 0.27
CA GLU A 252 8.01 -6.54 -0.83
C GLU A 252 7.00 -5.68 -1.62
N ILE A 253 6.80 -4.41 -1.22
CA ILE A 253 5.71 -3.55 -1.72
C ILE A 253 6.28 -2.26 -2.31
N HIS A 254 5.72 -1.84 -3.45
CA HIS A 254 6.04 -0.57 -4.09
C HIS A 254 4.92 0.46 -3.91
N VAL A 255 3.67 -0.02 -3.87
CA VAL A 255 2.47 0.82 -3.89
C VAL A 255 1.53 0.40 -2.77
N ALA A 256 1.26 1.29 -1.82
CA ALA A 256 0.23 1.06 -0.80
C ALA A 256 -1.05 1.82 -1.15
N PHE A 257 -2.14 1.08 -1.32
CA PHE A 257 -3.49 1.57 -1.52
C PHE A 257 -4.18 1.66 -0.17
N HIS A 258 -4.46 2.88 0.28
CA HIS A 258 -5.15 3.16 1.54
C HIS A 258 -6.64 3.29 1.26
N LEU A 259 -7.37 2.19 1.38
CA LEU A 259 -8.81 2.11 1.12
C LEU A 259 -9.58 2.58 2.35
N CYS A 260 -10.35 3.66 2.19
CA CYS A 260 -11.22 4.16 3.25
C CYS A 260 -12.40 3.19 3.43
N VAL A 261 -12.54 2.68 4.63
CA VAL A 261 -13.68 1.85 5.05
C VAL A 261 -14.34 2.45 6.27
N ASP A 262 -15.64 2.19 6.43
CA ASP A 262 -16.37 2.49 7.65
C ASP A 262 -16.66 1.19 8.42
N ASP A 263 -17.29 1.29 9.58
CA ASP A 263 -17.65 0.11 10.37
C ASP A 263 -18.75 -0.76 9.72
N ASN A 264 -19.36 -0.35 8.59
CA ASN A 264 -20.35 -1.18 7.89
C ASN A 264 -19.70 -2.47 7.36
N VAL A 265 -18.39 -2.48 7.09
CA VAL A 265 -17.67 -3.70 6.69
C VAL A 265 -17.70 -4.79 7.77
N LYS A 266 -17.91 -4.42 9.04
CA LYS A 266 -18.09 -5.36 10.16
C LYS A 266 -19.51 -5.93 10.24
N SER A 267 -20.50 -5.25 9.66
CA SER A 267 -21.90 -5.68 9.67
C SER A 267 -22.13 -6.98 8.88
N GLY A 268 -23.02 -7.87 9.34
CA GLY A 268 -23.18 -9.21 8.73
C GLY A 268 -23.71 -9.27 7.28
N ASN A 269 -24.07 -8.14 6.65
CA ASN A 269 -24.85 -8.06 5.41
C ASN A 269 -24.14 -7.29 4.27
N ILE A 270 -22.82 -7.41 4.16
CA ILE A 270 -22.07 -6.81 3.06
C ILE A 270 -22.48 -7.38 1.69
N THR A 271 -22.55 -6.53 0.66
CA THR A 271 -22.96 -6.91 -0.70
C THR A 271 -21.94 -6.47 -1.75
N ALA A 272 -22.09 -6.90 -3.00
CA ALA A 272 -21.20 -6.49 -4.09
C ALA A 272 -21.23 -4.98 -4.40
N ARG A 273 -22.24 -4.25 -3.89
CA ARG A 273 -22.36 -2.79 -4.02
C ARG A 273 -21.75 -2.03 -2.85
N ASP A 274 -21.22 -2.74 -1.86
CA ASP A 274 -20.58 -2.12 -0.71
C ASP A 274 -19.41 -1.23 -1.17
N PRO A 275 -19.23 -0.03 -0.57
CA PRO A 275 -18.18 0.88 -0.96
C PRO A 275 -16.79 0.25 -0.92
N ALA A 276 -16.47 -0.61 0.06
CA ALA A 276 -15.17 -1.27 0.13
C ALA A 276 -14.93 -2.21 -1.07
N ILE A 277 -15.96 -2.96 -1.48
CA ILE A 277 -15.89 -3.85 -2.66
C ILE A 277 -15.72 -3.03 -3.95
N MET A 278 -16.45 -1.92 -4.09
CA MET A 278 -16.31 -1.02 -5.23
C MET A 278 -14.95 -0.33 -5.26
N GLY A 279 -14.39 0.00 -4.08
CA GLY A 279 -13.03 0.50 -3.92
C GLY A 279 -12.00 -0.52 -4.39
N LEU A 280 -12.13 -1.79 -4.00
CA LEU A 280 -11.27 -2.88 -4.49
C LEU A 280 -11.33 -3.03 -6.01
N ARG A 281 -12.52 -2.92 -6.62
CA ARG A 281 -12.65 -2.91 -8.09
C ARG A 281 -11.81 -1.80 -8.71
N ASN A 282 -11.90 -0.59 -8.16
CA ASN A 282 -11.17 0.56 -8.68
C ASN A 282 -9.65 0.43 -8.44
N ILE A 283 -9.22 -0.14 -7.31
CA ILE A 283 -7.81 -0.46 -7.04
C ILE A 283 -7.28 -1.44 -8.08
N LEU A 284 -7.99 -2.54 -8.34
CA LEU A 284 -7.59 -3.52 -9.36
C LEU A 284 -7.50 -2.89 -10.76
N LYS A 285 -8.41 -1.97 -11.09
CA LYS A 285 -8.32 -1.17 -12.33
C LYS A 285 -7.05 -0.33 -12.39
N VAL A 286 -6.67 0.33 -11.29
CA VAL A 286 -5.41 1.06 -11.21
C VAL A 286 -4.23 0.11 -11.40
N CYS A 287 -4.24 -1.05 -10.75
CA CYS A 287 -3.19 -2.05 -10.93
C CYS A 287 -3.01 -2.45 -12.40
N CYS A 288 -4.13 -2.66 -13.11
CA CYS A 288 -4.12 -3.05 -14.52
C CYS A 288 -3.59 -1.97 -15.47
N THR A 289 -3.64 -0.69 -15.07
CA THR A 289 -3.25 0.44 -15.93
C THR A 289 -1.86 0.98 -15.61
N HIS A 290 -1.20 0.44 -14.58
CA HIS A 290 0.08 0.93 -14.04
C HIS A 290 1.06 -0.21 -13.75
N ASP A 291 0.95 -1.35 -14.45
CA ASP A 291 1.87 -2.49 -14.37
C ASP A 291 2.10 -3.05 -12.95
N ILE A 292 1.07 -2.97 -12.11
CA ILE A 292 1.08 -3.62 -10.79
C ILE A 292 0.58 -5.04 -10.99
N THR A 293 1.53 -5.96 -11.12
CA THR A 293 1.26 -7.36 -11.45
C THR A 293 0.97 -8.21 -10.23
N THR A 294 1.36 -7.77 -9.03
CA THR A 294 1.04 -8.44 -7.76
C THR A 294 0.29 -7.51 -6.82
N ILE A 295 -0.83 -7.95 -6.25
CA ILE A 295 -1.64 -7.16 -5.31
C ILE A 295 -2.06 -8.01 -4.10
N SER A 296 -1.78 -7.49 -2.91
CA SER A 296 -2.17 -8.09 -1.63
C SER A 296 -3.44 -7.43 -1.08
N ILE A 297 -4.49 -8.23 -0.80
CA ILE A 297 -5.84 -7.78 -0.44
C ILE A 297 -6.28 -8.44 0.88
N PRO A 298 -6.85 -7.69 1.84
CA PRO A 298 -7.44 -8.27 3.06
C PRO A 298 -8.73 -8.99 2.69
N LEU A 299 -8.69 -10.33 2.69
CA LEU A 299 -9.80 -11.16 2.21
C LEU A 299 -11.10 -10.90 2.97
N LEU A 300 -11.00 -10.69 4.29
CA LEU A 300 -12.14 -10.49 5.17
C LEU A 300 -12.54 -9.02 5.33
N LEU A 301 -11.88 -8.11 4.59
CA LEU A 301 -12.05 -6.66 4.72
C LEU A 301 -11.84 -6.16 6.15
N VAL A 302 -10.94 -6.82 6.88
CA VAL A 302 -10.47 -6.45 8.22
C VAL A 302 -9.00 -6.87 8.36
N HIS A 303 -8.27 -6.21 9.26
CA HIS A 303 -6.88 -6.56 9.59
C HIS A 303 -6.79 -7.57 10.73
N ASP A 304 -7.71 -7.49 11.69
CA ASP A 304 -7.74 -8.32 12.89
C ASP A 304 -9.12 -8.97 13.07
N MET A 305 -9.12 -10.18 13.64
CA MET A 305 -10.35 -10.85 14.06
C MET A 305 -10.88 -10.23 15.36
N SER A 306 -12.21 -10.14 15.45
CA SER A 306 -12.92 -9.78 16.68
C SER A 306 -13.90 -10.89 17.06
N GLU A 307 -14.39 -10.88 18.30
CA GLU A 307 -15.27 -11.93 18.84
C GLU A 307 -16.59 -12.08 18.06
N GLU A 308 -17.06 -11.01 17.42
CA GLU A 308 -18.30 -10.98 16.64
C GLU A 308 -18.17 -11.71 15.27
N MET A 309 -16.95 -12.00 14.84
CA MET A 309 -16.64 -12.57 13.53
C MET A 309 -16.70 -14.10 13.54
N THR A 310 -17.92 -14.62 13.47
CA THR A 310 -18.21 -16.06 13.45
C THR A 310 -17.75 -16.76 12.16
N ILE A 311 -17.69 -18.10 12.18
CA ILE A 311 -17.34 -18.91 10.99
C ILE A 311 -18.19 -18.54 9.75
N PRO A 312 -19.55 -18.48 9.83
CA PRO A 312 -20.38 -18.08 8.69
C PRO A 312 -20.15 -16.62 8.23
N TRP A 313 -19.67 -15.75 9.12
CA TRP A 313 -19.33 -14.37 8.78
C TRP A 313 -18.08 -14.33 7.88
N CYS A 314 -17.06 -15.14 8.19
CA CYS A 314 -15.83 -15.25 7.40
C CYS A 314 -16.10 -15.85 6.02
N LEU A 315 -16.82 -16.99 5.97
CA LEU A 315 -17.09 -17.69 4.72
C LEU A 315 -17.89 -16.84 3.73
N ARG A 316 -18.96 -16.18 4.19
CA ARG A 316 -19.79 -15.31 3.32
C ARG A 316 -19.00 -14.14 2.73
N ARG A 317 -18.09 -13.54 3.52
CA ARG A 317 -17.23 -12.44 3.04
C ARG A 317 -16.18 -12.90 2.06
N ALA A 318 -15.48 -13.97 2.39
CA ALA A 318 -14.50 -14.53 1.48
C ALA A 318 -15.14 -14.93 0.16
N GLU A 319 -16.33 -15.55 0.18
CA GLU A 319 -17.09 -15.86 -1.02
C GLU A 319 -17.40 -14.61 -1.85
N LEU A 320 -17.89 -13.56 -1.21
CA LEU A 320 -18.20 -12.30 -1.85
C LEU A 320 -16.96 -11.69 -2.50
N VAL A 321 -15.87 -11.54 -1.74
CA VAL A 321 -14.62 -10.93 -2.20
C VAL A 321 -14.02 -11.77 -3.34
N PHE A 322 -13.96 -13.10 -3.22
CA PHE A 322 -13.50 -13.99 -4.28
C PHE A 322 -14.33 -13.84 -5.56
N LYS A 323 -15.67 -13.86 -5.47
CA LYS A 323 -16.54 -13.70 -6.64
C LYS A 323 -16.39 -12.33 -7.29
N CYS A 324 -16.32 -11.26 -6.48
CA CYS A 324 -16.12 -9.91 -6.96
C CYS A 324 -14.76 -9.75 -7.66
N VAL A 325 -13.67 -10.16 -7.01
CA VAL A 325 -12.32 -10.11 -7.60
C VAL A 325 -12.25 -10.93 -8.88
N LYS A 326 -12.84 -12.13 -8.93
CA LYS A 326 -12.95 -12.92 -10.16
C LYS A 326 -13.64 -12.13 -11.28
N GLY A 327 -14.79 -11.52 -10.99
CA GLY A 327 -15.53 -10.71 -11.94
C GLY A 327 -14.72 -9.51 -12.44
N PHE A 328 -14.02 -8.82 -11.53
CA PHE A 328 -13.18 -7.66 -11.86
C PHE A 328 -11.98 -8.05 -12.72
N MET A 329 -11.30 -9.15 -12.40
CA MET A 329 -10.21 -9.67 -13.22
C MET A 329 -10.69 -10.06 -14.62
N MET A 330 -11.86 -10.68 -14.75
CA MET A 330 -12.46 -11.00 -16.05
C MET A 330 -12.82 -9.75 -16.85
N GLU A 331 -13.36 -8.70 -16.21
CA GLU A 331 -13.66 -7.42 -16.84
C GLU A 331 -12.38 -6.78 -17.42
N MET A 332 -11.31 -6.79 -16.63
CA MET A 332 -10.04 -6.13 -16.95
C MET A 332 -9.13 -6.95 -17.87
N ALA A 333 -9.39 -8.24 -18.07
CA ALA A 333 -8.63 -9.09 -18.99
C ALA A 333 -8.64 -8.55 -20.43
N SER A 334 -9.68 -7.79 -20.80
CA SER A 334 -9.79 -7.13 -22.09
C SER A 334 -8.83 -5.94 -22.29
N TRP A 335 -8.26 -5.40 -21.20
CA TRP A 335 -7.48 -4.15 -21.25
C TRP A 335 -5.97 -4.36 -21.30
N ASP A 336 -5.46 -5.50 -20.85
CA ASP A 336 -4.03 -5.66 -20.56
C ASP A 336 -3.34 -6.78 -21.35
N GLY A 337 -3.82 -7.07 -22.57
CA GLY A 337 -3.11 -7.93 -23.53
C GLY A 337 -2.76 -9.34 -23.06
N GLY A 338 -3.34 -9.83 -21.95
CA GLY A 338 -3.06 -11.14 -21.38
C GLY A 338 -1.90 -11.22 -20.39
N ILE A 339 -1.43 -10.10 -19.81
CA ILE A 339 -0.39 -10.12 -18.76
C ILE A 339 -0.88 -10.94 -17.55
N SER A 340 -0.03 -11.87 -17.12
CA SER A 340 -0.29 -12.66 -15.92
C SER A 340 -0.15 -11.81 -14.67
N ARG A 341 -1.04 -12.04 -13.70
CA ARG A 341 -1.11 -11.28 -12.45
C ARG A 341 -1.27 -12.21 -11.27
N THR A 342 -0.80 -11.78 -10.12
CA THR A 342 -0.88 -12.48 -8.85
C THR A 342 -1.79 -11.70 -7.90
N VAL A 343 -2.90 -12.29 -7.48
CA VAL A 343 -3.73 -11.75 -6.38
C VAL A 343 -3.47 -12.55 -5.12
N GLN A 344 -2.97 -11.87 -4.09
CA GLN A 344 -2.72 -12.45 -2.79
C GLN A 344 -3.87 -12.05 -1.85
N PHE A 345 -4.58 -13.05 -1.34
CA PHE A 345 -5.62 -12.90 -0.34
C PHE A 345 -5.00 -13.16 1.02
N LEU A 346 -5.02 -12.14 1.88
CA LEU A 346 -4.51 -12.25 3.24
C LEU A 346 -5.66 -12.43 4.22
N VAL A 347 -5.50 -13.38 5.12
CA VAL A 347 -6.37 -13.56 6.28
C VAL A 347 -5.59 -13.24 7.57
N PRO A 348 -6.25 -12.67 8.59
CA PRO A 348 -5.59 -12.30 9.84
C PRO A 348 -4.86 -13.48 10.49
N GLN A 349 -3.74 -13.20 11.17
CA GLN A 349 -2.93 -14.24 11.82
C GLN A 349 -3.69 -15.03 12.89
N SER A 350 -4.69 -14.40 13.52
CA SER A 350 -5.51 -15.00 14.57
C SER A 350 -6.54 -16.03 14.08
N ILE A 351 -6.64 -16.27 12.77
CA ILE A 351 -7.57 -17.26 12.22
C ILE A 351 -7.08 -18.70 12.49
N SER A 352 -8.02 -19.58 12.84
CA SER A 352 -7.75 -21.02 13.03
C SER A 352 -7.33 -21.69 11.71
N GLU A 353 -6.52 -22.76 11.80
CA GLU A 353 -6.12 -23.54 10.62
C GLU A 353 -7.32 -24.15 9.88
N GLU A 354 -8.32 -24.64 10.63
CA GLU A 354 -9.54 -25.21 10.04
C GLU A 354 -10.27 -24.19 9.15
N MET A 355 -10.50 -22.98 9.66
CA MET A 355 -11.08 -21.90 8.86
C MET A 355 -10.22 -21.55 7.64
N PHE A 356 -8.89 -21.50 7.78
CA PHE A 356 -7.99 -21.26 6.64
C PHE A 356 -8.23 -22.29 5.53
N TYR A 357 -8.30 -23.58 5.87
CA TYR A 357 -8.55 -24.64 4.89
C TYR A 357 -9.97 -24.56 4.29
N GLN A 358 -10.98 -24.18 5.08
CA GLN A 358 -12.32 -23.93 4.55
C GLN A 358 -12.30 -22.81 3.50
N LEU A 359 -11.61 -21.69 3.78
CA LEU A 359 -11.43 -20.59 2.83
C LEU A 359 -10.65 -21.02 1.59
N SER A 360 -9.60 -21.83 1.77
CA SER A 360 -8.79 -22.35 0.68
C SER A 360 -9.59 -23.23 -0.28
N ASN A 361 -10.44 -24.10 0.26
CA ASN A 361 -11.31 -24.98 -0.54
C ASN A 361 -12.33 -24.21 -1.40
N MET A 362 -12.64 -22.95 -1.07
CA MET A 362 -13.54 -22.11 -1.88
C MET A 362 -12.88 -21.63 -3.17
N LEU A 363 -11.55 -21.47 -3.20
CA LEU A 363 -10.83 -20.95 -4.36
C LEU A 363 -11.01 -21.85 -5.60
N PRO A 364 -10.79 -23.18 -5.52
CA PRO A 364 -11.09 -24.11 -6.62
C PRO A 364 -12.53 -24.03 -7.12
N GLN A 365 -13.49 -23.93 -6.20
CA GLN A 365 -14.91 -23.93 -6.51
C GLN A 365 -15.32 -22.65 -7.26
N ILE A 366 -14.82 -21.49 -6.81
CA ILE A 366 -15.16 -20.19 -7.37
C ILE A 366 -14.39 -19.93 -8.67
N PHE A 367 -13.10 -20.20 -8.70
CA PHE A 367 -12.23 -19.84 -9.83
C PHE A 367 -12.07 -20.95 -10.88
N ARG A 368 -12.59 -22.17 -10.64
CA ARG A 368 -12.42 -23.34 -11.53
C ARG A 368 -10.95 -23.55 -11.89
N VAL A 369 -10.13 -23.70 -10.86
CA VAL A 369 -8.66 -23.75 -10.96
C VAL A 369 -8.19 -25.06 -11.60
N SER A 370 -7.07 -25.01 -12.33
CA SER A 370 -6.38 -26.21 -12.78
C SER A 370 -5.53 -26.72 -11.61
N SER A 371 -5.83 -27.93 -11.11
CA SER A 371 -5.13 -28.71 -10.06
C SER A 371 -4.10 -27.99 -9.18
N THR A 372 -4.35 -27.96 -7.87
CA THR A 372 -3.47 -27.45 -6.81
C THR A 372 -2.11 -28.14 -6.77
N LEU A 373 -1.03 -27.35 -6.75
CA LEU A 373 0.28 -27.81 -6.28
C LEU A 373 0.29 -27.68 -4.75
N THR A 374 -0.12 -28.72 -4.05
CA THR A 374 -0.02 -28.78 -2.60
C THR A 374 1.45 -29.01 -2.24
N LEU A 375 2.16 -27.95 -1.83
CA LEU A 375 3.50 -28.06 -1.25
C LEU A 375 3.37 -28.54 0.20
N THR A 376 2.99 -29.81 0.38
CA THR A 376 3.17 -30.47 1.68
C THR A 376 4.60 -30.97 1.74
N SER A 377 5.43 -30.35 2.57
CA SER A 377 6.70 -30.91 3.02
C SER A 377 6.46 -32.37 3.45
N LYS A 378 7.02 -33.32 2.68
CA LYS A 378 7.03 -34.72 3.06
C LYS A 378 8.09 -34.89 4.15
N HIS A 379 7.66 -35.59 5.21
CA HIS A 379 8.36 -35.90 6.46
C HIS A 379 9.84 -36.21 6.36
#